data_AF-A0A3S4DF15-F1
#
_entry.id   AF-A0A3S4DF15-F1
#
_cell.length_a   1.000
_cell.length_b   1.000
_cell.length_c   1.000
_cell.angle_alpha   90.00
_cell.angle_beta   90.00
_cell.angle_gamma   90.00
#
_symmetry.space_group_name_H-M   'P 1'
#
loop_
_entity.id
_entity.type
_entity.pdbx_description
1 polymer ?
#
loop_
_entity_poly.entity_id
_entity_poly.type
_entity_poly.pdbx_seq_one_letter_code
_entity_poly.pdbx_strand_id
1 'polypeptide(L)'
;MVLVEIGGTVGDIESLPFLEAIRQMAVEVGREHTLYMHLTLVPYMAAAGEVKTKPTQHSVKELLSIGIQPDVLICRSDRVVPANERAKIALFCNVPEKAVISLKDVDSIYKIPGLLKSQGLMIIFVNDSA
;
A
#
# COMPACT_ATOMS: atom_id res chain seq x y z
N MET A 1 6.87 -0.73 -18.50
CA MET A 1 6.56 -0.51 -17.08
C MET A 1 7.80 0.02 -16.39
N VAL A 2 7.69 1.18 -15.75
CA VAL A 2 8.76 1.77 -14.92
C VAL A 2 8.30 1.68 -13.47
N LEU A 3 9.16 1.19 -12.57
CA LEU A 3 8.89 1.19 -11.13
C LEU A 3 9.72 2.30 -10.50
N VAL A 4 9.05 3.22 -9.80
CA VAL A 4 9.69 4.33 -9.11
C VAL A 4 9.41 4.19 -7.62
N GLU A 5 10.46 4.15 -6.81
CA GLU A 5 10.37 4.26 -5.36
C GLU A 5 10.47 5.74 -4.97
N ILE A 6 9.56 6.19 -4.11
CA ILE A 6 9.67 7.49 -3.44
C ILE A 6 10.14 7.24 -2.02
N GLY A 7 11.37 7.67 -1.72
CA GLY A 7 11.93 7.58 -0.38
C GLY A 7 11.21 8.52 0.61
N GLY A 8 11.45 8.29 1.90
CA GLY A 8 10.81 9.05 2.98
C GLY A 8 9.50 8.41 3.46
N THR A 9 8.77 9.14 4.29
CA THR A 9 7.46 8.72 4.82
C THR A 9 6.39 9.72 4.43
N VAL A 10 5.22 9.22 4.02
CA VAL A 10 4.05 10.07 3.80
C VAL A 10 3.67 10.78 5.10
N GLY A 11 3.53 12.10 5.03
CA GLY A 11 3.32 12.98 6.18
C GLY A 11 4.56 13.82 6.54
N ASP A 12 5.75 13.44 6.06
CA ASP A 12 6.98 14.21 6.27
C ASP A 12 7.07 15.36 5.27
N ILE A 13 7.45 16.55 5.74
CA ILE A 13 7.60 17.77 4.92
C ILE A 13 8.61 17.55 3.78
N GLU A 14 9.66 16.77 4.03
CA GLU A 14 10.71 16.44 3.07
C GLU A 14 10.18 15.64 1.86
N SER A 15 9.08 14.89 2.05
CA SER A 15 8.51 14.04 1.01
C SER A 15 7.51 14.79 0.10
N LEU A 16 6.98 15.94 0.54
CA LEU A 16 5.92 16.67 -0.17
C LEU A 16 6.28 17.04 -1.63
N PRO A 17 7.48 17.54 -1.95
CA PRO A 17 7.81 17.87 -3.34
C PRO A 17 7.77 16.65 -4.27
N PHE A 18 8.21 15.48 -3.79
CA PHE A 18 8.19 14.24 -4.57
C PHE A 18 6.77 13.71 -4.75
N LEU A 19 5.95 13.78 -3.70
CA LEU A 19 4.56 13.34 -3.77
C LEU A 19 3.75 14.24 -4.72
N GLU A 20 3.97 15.55 -4.69
CA GLU A 20 3.33 16.48 -5.65
C GLU A 20 3.79 16.21 -7.09
N ALA A 21 5.07 15.89 -7.31
CA ALA A 21 5.58 15.54 -8.63
C ALA A 21 4.91 14.29 -9.22
N ILE A 22 4.78 13.21 -8.43
CA ILE A 22 4.11 11.99 -8.92
C ILE A 22 2.60 12.20 -9.12
N ARG A 23 1.98 13.12 -8.36
CA ARG A 23 0.58 13.50 -8.52
C ARG A 23 0.35 14.23 -9.84
N GLN A 24 1.21 15.20 -10.16
CA GLN A 24 1.16 15.91 -11.45
C GLN A 24 1.46 14.97 -12.63
N MET A 25 2.45 14.08 -12.47
CA MET A 25 2.79 13.09 -13.48
C MET A 25 1.59 12.20 -13.86
N ALA A 26 0.78 11.77 -12.89
CA ALA A 26 -0.42 10.98 -13.17
C ALA A 26 -1.52 11.77 -13.90
N VAL A 27 -1.57 13.10 -13.74
CA VAL A 27 -2.45 13.97 -14.53
C VAL A 27 -1.95 14.10 -15.97
N GLU A 28 -0.64 14.25 -16.17
CA GLU A 28 -0.04 14.41 -17.49
C GLU A 28 -0.07 13.11 -18.32
N VAL A 29 0.22 11.98 -17.69
CA VAL A 29 0.36 10.67 -18.35
C VAL A 29 -0.96 9.89 -18.37
N GLY A 30 -1.91 10.22 -17.50
CA GLY A 30 -3.20 9.52 -17.37
C GLY A 30 -3.23 8.52 -16.21
N ARG A 31 -4.41 8.32 -15.62
CA ARG A 31 -4.61 7.39 -14.49
C ARG A 31 -4.58 5.93 -14.91
N GLU A 32 -4.98 5.63 -16.14
CA GLU A 32 -4.86 4.33 -16.81
C GLU A 32 -3.39 3.91 -17.07
N HIS A 33 -2.47 4.87 -17.01
CA HIS A 33 -1.04 4.65 -17.21
C HIS A 33 -0.21 4.82 -15.93
N THR A 34 -0.87 5.00 -14.77
CA THR A 34 -0.21 5.20 -13.48
C THR A 34 -0.85 4.36 -12.38
N LEU A 35 -0.01 3.76 -11.52
CA LEU A 35 -0.45 2.97 -10.38
C LEU A 35 0.32 3.40 -9.13
N TYR A 36 -0.41 3.69 -8.06
CA TYR A 36 0.14 4.02 -6.75
C TYR A 36 0.08 2.81 -5.82
N MET A 37 1.25 2.37 -5.37
CA MET A 37 1.40 1.31 -4.38
C MET A 37 1.94 1.91 -3.08
N HIS A 38 1.14 1.83 -2.00
CA HIS A 38 1.50 2.40 -0.71
C HIS A 38 1.94 1.31 0.27
N LEU A 39 3.18 1.42 0.76
CA LEU A 39 3.76 0.50 1.74
C LEU A 39 3.50 1.04 3.15
N THR A 40 2.94 0.23 4.02
CA THR A 40 2.52 0.66 5.38
C THR A 40 2.80 -0.42 6.42
N LEU A 41 2.97 -0.01 7.68
CA LEU A 41 3.19 -0.90 8.80
C LEU A 41 1.88 -1.18 9.56
N VAL A 42 1.57 -2.46 9.75
CA VAL A 42 0.46 -2.96 10.57
C VAL A 42 1.06 -3.62 11.83
N PRO A 43 1.24 -2.86 12.92
CA PRO A 43 1.92 -3.36 14.11
C PRO A 43 1.01 -4.28 14.93
N TYR A 44 1.61 -5.29 15.55
CA TYR A 44 0.95 -6.16 16.53
C TYR A 44 1.15 -5.61 17.96
N MET A 45 0.07 -5.48 18.71
CA MET A 45 0.11 -5.02 20.11
C MET A 45 -0.02 -6.21 21.05
N ALA A 46 1.09 -6.66 21.61
CA ALA A 46 1.13 -7.84 22.49
C ALA A 46 0.18 -7.74 23.70
N ALA A 47 0.04 -6.54 24.28
CA ALA A 47 -0.86 -6.31 25.42
C ALA A 47 -2.36 -6.50 25.09
N ALA A 48 -2.75 -6.33 23.82
CA ALA A 48 -4.13 -6.47 23.36
C ALA A 48 -4.38 -7.76 22.57
N GLY A 49 -3.32 -8.48 22.18
CA GLY A 49 -3.43 -9.70 21.39
C GLY A 49 -3.86 -9.48 19.93
N GLU A 50 -3.82 -8.24 19.42
CA GLU A 50 -4.35 -7.89 18.11
C GLU A 50 -3.42 -6.96 17.31
N VAL A 51 -3.56 -7.01 15.99
CA VAL A 51 -2.94 -6.05 15.07
C VAL A 51 -3.71 -4.73 15.08
N LYS A 52 -3.02 -3.61 14.85
CA LYS A 52 -3.63 -2.28 14.79
C LYS A 52 -3.62 -1.75 13.37
N THR A 53 -4.80 -1.53 12.79
CA THR A 53 -4.97 -0.99 11.44
C THR A 53 -4.97 0.53 11.37
N LYS A 54 -5.12 1.22 12.51
CA LYS A 54 -5.20 2.69 12.57
C LYS A 54 -3.98 3.41 11.96
N PRO A 55 -2.72 2.99 12.20
CA PRO A 55 -1.57 3.63 11.57
C PRO A 55 -1.64 3.61 10.04
N THR A 56 -2.07 2.49 9.45
CA THR A 56 -2.32 2.39 8.00
C THR A 56 -3.41 3.34 7.54
N GLN A 57 -4.54 3.40 8.25
CA GLN A 57 -5.65 4.29 7.91
C GLN A 57 -5.22 5.76 7.94
N HIS A 58 -4.44 6.17 8.94
CA HIS A 58 -3.92 7.53 9.04
C HIS A 58 -2.93 7.84 7.91
N SER A 59 -2.03 6.91 7.61
CA SER A 59 -1.07 7.08 6.52
C SER A 59 -1.75 7.22 5.14
N VAL A 60 -2.80 6.42 4.89
CA VAL A 60 -3.62 6.59 3.68
C VAL A 60 -4.36 7.92 3.68
N LYS A 61 -4.88 8.37 4.82
CA LYS A 61 -5.53 9.69 4.93
C LYS A 61 -4.57 10.84 4.60
N GLU A 62 -3.32 10.77 5.02
CA GLU A 62 -2.30 11.76 4.65
C GLU A 62 -1.97 11.71 3.15
N LEU A 63 -1.95 10.52 2.54
CA LEU A 63 -1.77 10.39 1.08
C LEU A 63 -2.97 10.99 0.30
N LEU A 64 -4.18 10.78 0.80
CA LEU A 64 -5.41 11.34 0.23
C LEU A 64 -5.50 12.86 0.40
N SER A 65 -4.94 13.42 1.49
CA SER A 65 -4.98 14.86 1.76
C SER A 65 -4.23 15.67 0.70
N ILE A 66 -3.24 15.05 0.05
CA ILE A 66 -2.50 15.60 -1.09
C ILE A 66 -3.04 15.13 -2.45
N GLY A 67 -4.19 14.45 -2.50
CA GLY A 67 -4.86 14.05 -3.74
C GLY A 67 -4.33 12.78 -4.40
N ILE A 68 -3.65 11.90 -3.65
CA ILE A 68 -3.17 10.61 -4.16
C ILE A 68 -4.03 9.48 -3.54
N GLN A 69 -4.80 8.79 -4.38
CA GLN A 69 -5.52 7.57 -4.00
C GLN A 69 -4.63 6.36 -4.26
N PRO A 70 -4.27 5.56 -3.24
CA PRO A 70 -3.52 4.33 -3.48
C PRO A 70 -4.41 3.31 -4.21
N ASP A 71 -3.84 2.62 -5.17
CA ASP A 71 -4.47 1.52 -5.90
C ASP A 71 -4.19 0.19 -5.19
N VAL A 72 -3.02 0.06 -4.55
CA VAL A 72 -2.58 -1.12 -3.79
C VAL A 72 -2.00 -0.71 -2.44
N LEU A 73 -2.35 -1.46 -1.39
CA LEU A 73 -1.74 -1.34 -0.06
C LEU A 73 -0.89 -2.58 0.24
N ILE A 74 0.40 -2.37 0.51
CA ILE A 74 1.29 -3.42 1.01
C ILE A 74 1.41 -3.27 2.53
N CYS A 75 0.74 -4.13 3.28
CA CYS A 75 0.69 -4.14 4.73
C CYS A 75 1.83 -4.99 5.30
N ARG A 76 2.94 -4.36 5.67
CA ARG A 76 4.06 -4.98 6.39
C ARG A 76 3.66 -5.30 7.81
N SER A 77 4.02 -6.48 8.29
CA SER A 77 3.76 -6.90 9.67
C SER A 77 4.72 -8.04 10.05
N ASP A 78 4.89 -8.29 11.36
CA ASP A 78 5.68 -9.42 11.86
C ASP A 78 4.97 -10.77 11.64
N ARG A 79 3.66 -10.73 11.34
CA ARG A 79 2.79 -11.88 11.13
C ARG A 79 1.84 -11.66 9.96
N VAL A 80 1.05 -12.68 9.63
CA VAL A 80 0.00 -12.54 8.62
C VAL A 80 -1.07 -11.58 9.16
N VAL A 81 -1.43 -10.56 8.37
CA VAL A 81 -2.55 -9.67 8.70
C VAL A 81 -3.85 -10.48 8.49
N PRO A 82 -4.67 -10.66 9.55
CA PRO A 82 -5.91 -11.42 9.45
C PRO A 82 -6.87 -10.88 8.39
N ALA A 83 -7.68 -11.76 7.79
CA ALA A 83 -8.60 -11.38 6.70
C ALA A 83 -9.63 -10.31 7.13
N ASN A 84 -10.16 -10.39 8.35
CA ASN A 84 -11.06 -9.38 8.90
C ASN A 84 -10.40 -8.00 9.02
N GLU A 85 -9.12 -7.95 9.41
CA GLU A 85 -8.37 -6.70 9.50
C GLU A 85 -8.01 -6.15 8.11
N ARG A 86 -7.74 -7.01 7.13
CA ARG A 86 -7.59 -6.61 5.72
C ARG A 86 -8.88 -6.03 5.15
N ALA A 87 -10.02 -6.68 5.37
CA ALA A 87 -11.33 -6.18 4.93
C ALA A 87 -11.65 -4.81 5.58
N LYS A 88 -11.28 -4.64 6.85
CA LYS A 88 -11.39 -3.37 7.55
C LYS A 88 -10.49 -2.29 6.93
N ILE A 89 -9.22 -2.60 6.67
CA ILE A 89 -8.31 -1.68 5.96
C ILE A 89 -8.90 -1.29 4.61
N ALA A 90 -9.36 -2.25 3.82
CA ALA A 90 -9.98 -2.04 2.51
C ALA A 90 -11.14 -1.05 2.59
N LEU A 91 -12.08 -1.29 3.52
CA LEU A 91 -13.24 -0.43 3.75
C LEU A 91 -12.84 1.00 4.14
N PHE A 92 -11.94 1.16 5.12
CA PHE A 92 -11.56 2.49 5.62
C PHE A 92 -10.65 3.27 4.66
N CYS A 93 -9.90 2.57 3.80
CA CYS A 93 -8.96 3.18 2.85
C CYS A 93 -9.56 3.31 1.44
N ASN A 94 -10.81 2.87 1.24
CA ASN A 94 -11.51 2.87 -0.04
C ASN A 94 -10.70 2.17 -1.15
N VAL A 95 -10.17 1.00 -0.86
CA VAL A 95 -9.46 0.14 -1.84
C VAL A 95 -10.11 -1.23 -1.92
N PRO A 96 -10.08 -1.92 -3.07
CA PRO A 96 -10.56 -3.30 -3.15
C PRO A 96 -9.84 -4.22 -2.16
N GLU A 97 -10.55 -5.15 -1.52
CA GLU A 97 -9.94 -6.06 -0.53
C GLU A 97 -8.80 -6.90 -1.12
N LYS A 98 -8.93 -7.28 -2.41
CA LYS A 98 -7.88 -7.97 -3.17
C LYS A 98 -6.59 -7.14 -3.32
N ALA A 99 -6.67 -5.82 -3.19
CA ALA A 99 -5.55 -4.88 -3.30
C ALA A 99 -4.91 -4.56 -1.94
N VAL A 100 -5.41 -5.12 -0.84
CA VAL A 100 -4.78 -5.06 0.49
C VAL A 100 -3.92 -6.31 0.66
N ILE A 101 -2.61 -6.20 0.48
CA ILE A 101 -1.66 -7.33 0.48
C ILE A 101 -0.99 -7.46 1.83
N SER A 102 -1.08 -8.64 2.47
CA SER A 102 -0.41 -8.92 3.74
C SER A 102 1.04 -9.36 3.49
N LEU A 103 2.03 -8.53 3.81
CA LEU A 103 3.44 -8.86 3.65
C LEU A 103 4.11 -9.08 5.01
N LYS A 104 3.98 -10.33 5.51
CA LYS A 104 4.65 -10.74 6.74
C LYS A 104 6.17 -10.72 6.60
N ASP A 105 6.87 -10.62 7.72
CA ASP A 105 8.32 -10.82 7.75
C ASP A 105 8.72 -12.23 7.30
N VAL A 106 9.86 -12.27 6.63
CA VAL A 106 10.48 -13.47 6.08
C VAL A 106 11.95 -13.48 6.43
N ASP A 107 12.48 -14.69 6.58
CA ASP A 107 13.88 -15.02 6.82
C ASP A 107 14.78 -14.83 5.59
N SER A 108 14.20 -14.61 4.40
CA SER A 108 14.97 -14.35 3.19
C SER A 108 14.19 -13.45 2.22
N ILE A 109 14.89 -12.44 1.68
CA ILE A 109 14.34 -11.50 0.68
C ILE A 109 13.82 -12.22 -0.57
N TYR A 110 14.37 -13.38 -0.91
CA TYR A 110 13.96 -14.17 -2.08
C TYR A 110 12.56 -14.79 -1.93
N LYS A 111 11.99 -14.79 -0.72
CA LYS A 111 10.61 -15.26 -0.48
C LYS A 111 9.56 -14.19 -0.77
N ILE A 112 9.95 -12.90 -0.80
CA ILE A 112 9.03 -11.78 -1.01
C ILE A 112 8.29 -11.89 -2.35
N PRO A 113 8.97 -12.11 -3.51
CA PRO A 113 8.26 -12.21 -4.79
C PRO A 113 7.21 -13.34 -4.80
N GLY A 114 7.52 -14.47 -4.17
CA GLY A 114 6.58 -15.60 -4.04
C GLY A 114 5.33 -15.23 -3.23
N LEU A 115 5.50 -14.55 -2.10
CA LEU A 115 4.38 -14.09 -1.25
C LEU A 115 3.48 -13.06 -1.94
N LEU A 116 4.08 -12.13 -2.68
CA LEU A 116 3.34 -11.13 -3.45
C LEU A 116 2.56 -11.80 -4.60
N LYS A 117 3.20 -12.74 -5.31
CA LYS A 117 2.57 -13.53 -6.37
C LYS A 117 1.39 -14.36 -5.85
N SER A 118 1.55 -15.05 -4.72
CA SER A 118 0.48 -15.88 -4.14
C SER A 118 -0.75 -15.08 -3.69
N GLN A 119 -0.60 -13.78 -3.44
CA GLN A 119 -1.70 -12.88 -3.08
C GLN A 119 -2.28 -12.14 -4.28
N GLY A 120 -1.87 -12.48 -5.51
CA GLY A 120 -2.46 -11.93 -6.73
C GLY A 120 -1.99 -10.53 -7.08
N LEU A 121 -0.90 -10.02 -6.50
CA LEU A 121 -0.38 -8.68 -6.82
C LEU A 121 -0.13 -8.53 -8.33
N MET A 122 0.37 -9.57 -9.01
CA MET A 122 0.59 -9.54 -10.46
C MET A 122 -0.70 -9.36 -11.28
N ILE A 123 -1.85 -9.84 -10.79
CA ILE A 123 -3.14 -9.72 -11.49
C ILE A 123 -3.64 -8.28 -11.46
N ILE A 124 -3.33 -7.55 -10.38
CA ILE A 124 -3.74 -6.14 -10.23
C ILE A 124 -3.09 -5.28 -11.32
N PHE A 125 -1.83 -5.55 -11.68
CA PHE A 125 -1.15 -4.83 -12.77
C PHE A 125 -1.74 -5.06 -14.17
N VAL A 126 -2.49 -6.14 -14.39
CA VAL A 126 -2.95 -6.55 -15.75
C VAL A 126 -4.37 -6.07 -16.04
N ASN A 127 -5.21 -5.89 -15.01
CA ASN A 127 -6.64 -5.59 -15.21
C ASN A 127 -6.96 -4.12 -15.53
N ASP A 128 -5.99 -3.20 -15.39
CA ASP A 128 -6.16 -1.78 -15.76
C ASP A 128 -5.62 -1.44 -17.17
N SER A 129 -5.18 -2.45 -17.93
CA SER A 129 -4.68 -2.30 -19.31
C SER A 129 -5.69 -2.72 -20.39
N ALA A 130 -6.98 -2.78 -20.07
CA ALA A 130 -8.05 -3.18 -20.97
C ALA A 130 -9.01 -2.02 -21.29
#